data_AF-A0A495W8E8-F1
#
_entry.id   AF-A0A495W8E8-F1
#
_cell.length_a   1.000
_cell.length_b   1.000
_cell.length_c   1.000
_cell.angle_alpha   90.00
_cell.angle_beta   90.00
_cell.angle_gamma   90.00
#
_symmetry.space_group_name_H-M   'P 1'
#
loop_
_entity.id
_entity.type
_entity.pdbx_description
1 polymer ?
#
loop_
_entity_poly.entity_id
_entity_poly.type
_entity_poly.pdbx_seq_one_letter_code
_entity_poly.pdbx_strand_id
1 'polypeptide(L)'
;MDSGFVDSGLADSGFADSGLADSGFADNGLVEPLRAAAFGDRPGADVWHATAGDPEERWLAAVVLGGQGHYAAASALLHPLVRSGDRLIASLAASTLASHRRQLGGHAAARKLDALALATAPAHDEGGVDRLPGDRPNRWPAVDRCADVPPGADRDGMGRDGVDRGRADRDGVDRDGVDAAGARADALLGLAADALGAGRLVEARRLHARVEARSWRTAVRAHWVAAEIELASGHAERAVAPAEAAAARAEAAGALRHILKSRLVLGTALVVWGTPESVERGARLLHCDLNHTDRHELFSLSWPTAFVLLTSPIVRNPAEIESIRKSAANALSCVLRRADPISRRIAAHSPWIPTALLRSGEPPNADPETNFLTD
;
A
#
# COMPACT_ATOMS: atom_id res chain seq x y z
N MET A 1 30.67 -5.07 80.25
CA MET A 1 30.68 -5.78 78.96
C MET A 1 30.77 -4.69 77.91
N ASP A 2 31.99 -4.19 77.73
CA ASP A 2 32.93 -4.58 76.66
C ASP A 2 32.75 -3.57 75.51
N SER A 3 33.52 -2.48 75.58
CA SER A 3 34.64 -2.12 74.66
C SER A 3 34.11 -1.48 73.37
N GLY A 4 34.33 -0.18 73.11
CA GLY A 4 35.61 0.43 72.72
C GLY A 4 35.81 0.16 71.21
N PHE A 5 36.17 1.07 70.31
CA PHE A 5 36.78 2.40 70.38
C PHE A 5 36.67 3.00 68.96
N VAL A 6 36.15 4.22 68.85
CA VAL A 6 36.57 5.42 68.11
C VAL A 6 37.34 5.34 66.76
N ASP A 7 36.99 6.34 65.92
CA ASP A 7 37.83 7.11 64.95
C ASP A 7 37.74 6.65 63.49
N SER A 8 37.64 7.49 62.45
CA SER A 8 37.90 8.91 62.16
C SER A 8 37.07 9.25 60.90
N GLY A 9 36.51 10.45 60.70
CA GLY A 9 37.25 11.60 60.17
C GLY A 9 37.04 11.78 58.65
N LEU A 10 36.33 12.86 58.30
CA LEU A 10 36.48 13.70 57.09
C LEU A 10 35.76 13.32 55.77
N ALA A 11 34.70 14.12 55.53
CA ALA A 11 34.25 14.78 54.30
C ALA A 11 34.72 14.29 52.92
N ASP A 12 33.75 14.01 52.03
CA ASP A 12 33.73 14.63 50.70
C ASP A 12 32.31 14.69 50.13
N SER A 13 32.01 15.81 49.49
CA SER A 13 30.83 16.06 48.67
C SER A 13 30.94 15.29 47.35
N GLY A 14 30.29 14.13 47.26
CA GLY A 14 30.28 13.27 46.07
C GLY A 14 29.00 13.40 45.26
N PHE A 15 29.13 14.08 44.12
CA PHE A 15 28.37 13.99 42.87
C PHE A 15 27.20 13.00 42.77
N ALA A 16 26.09 13.51 42.21
CA ALA A 16 25.02 12.71 41.63
C ALA A 16 25.61 11.75 40.58
N ASP A 17 25.50 10.45 40.85
CA ASP A 17 25.66 9.43 39.82
C ASP A 17 24.38 9.40 38.99
N SER A 18 24.46 10.05 37.83
CA SER A 18 23.54 9.89 36.72
C SER A 18 23.64 8.44 36.22
N GLY A 19 22.92 7.54 36.88
CA GLY A 19 22.66 6.20 36.39
C GLY A 19 21.96 6.30 35.05
N LEU A 20 22.74 6.06 34.00
CA LEU A 20 22.34 5.91 32.61
C LEU A 20 21.07 5.05 32.53
N ALA A 21 19.96 5.66 32.19
CA ALA A 21 18.81 4.94 31.67
C ALA A 21 19.25 4.31 30.34
N ASP A 22 19.49 3.00 30.39
CA ASP A 22 19.62 2.15 29.22
C ASP A 22 18.41 2.39 28.30
N SER A 23 18.65 3.12 27.23
CA SER A 23 17.69 3.41 26.16
C SER A 23 17.78 2.36 25.06
N GLY A 24 18.07 1.11 25.43
CA GLY A 24 18.42 0.02 24.50
C GLY A 24 17.35 -1.03 24.22
N PHE A 25 16.20 -1.03 24.90
CA PHE A 25 15.10 -1.99 24.65
C PHE A 25 13.86 -1.26 24.11
N ALA A 26 13.97 -0.69 22.91
CA ALA A 26 12.78 -0.43 22.12
C ALA A 26 12.20 -1.77 21.63
N ASP A 27 10.88 -1.92 21.78
CA ASP A 27 10.04 -3.08 21.51
C ASP A 27 10.05 -3.52 20.02
N ASN A 28 11.19 -4.03 19.54
CA ASN A 28 11.34 -4.53 18.18
C ASN A 28 10.59 -5.86 17.94
N GLY A 29 9.99 -6.46 18.98
CA GLY A 29 9.34 -7.77 18.90
C GLY A 29 8.00 -7.76 18.15
N LEU A 30 7.27 -6.65 18.21
CA LEU A 30 5.91 -6.53 17.66
C LEU A 30 5.87 -5.84 16.28
N VAL A 31 6.81 -4.96 15.97
CA VAL A 31 6.88 -4.21 14.70
C VAL A 31 7.16 -5.12 13.50
N GLU A 32 8.08 -6.09 13.62
CA GLU A 32 8.42 -6.98 12.49
C GLU A 32 7.25 -7.89 12.06
N PRO A 33 6.47 -8.50 12.98
CA PRO A 33 5.20 -9.13 12.65
C PRO A 33 4.20 -8.21 11.94
N LEU A 34 4.06 -6.95 12.39
CA LEU A 34 3.16 -5.96 11.79
C LEU A 34 3.61 -5.54 10.39
N ARG A 35 4.93 -5.42 10.15
CA ARG A 35 5.50 -5.19 8.82
C ARG A 35 5.26 -6.38 7.90
N ALA A 36 5.46 -7.61 8.38
CA ALA A 36 5.13 -8.80 7.61
C ALA A 36 3.63 -8.87 7.25
N ALA A 37 2.75 -8.36 8.11
CA ALA A 37 1.33 -8.24 7.79
C ALA A 37 1.03 -7.11 6.78
N ALA A 38 1.66 -5.94 6.94
CA ALA A 38 1.44 -4.77 6.09
C ALA A 38 2.03 -4.93 4.68
N PHE A 39 3.20 -5.57 4.60
CA PHE A 39 4.06 -5.55 3.42
C PHE A 39 4.51 -6.94 2.94
N GLY A 40 4.35 -7.99 3.76
CA GLY A 40 4.79 -9.35 3.45
C GLY A 40 3.67 -10.30 3.01
N ASP A 41 3.77 -11.55 3.45
CA ASP A 41 2.98 -12.71 3.01
C ASP A 41 1.75 -13.01 3.88
N ARG A 42 1.54 -12.27 4.98
CA ARG A 42 0.42 -12.46 5.93
C ARG A 42 -0.55 -11.28 5.98
N PRO A 43 -1.16 -10.85 4.86
CA PRO A 43 -2.05 -9.69 4.85
C PRO A 43 -3.38 -9.90 5.62
N GLY A 44 -3.70 -11.14 6.02
CA GLY A 44 -4.85 -11.48 6.85
C GLY A 44 -4.53 -11.61 8.35
N ALA A 45 -3.32 -11.23 8.79
CA ALA A 45 -2.95 -11.32 10.21
C ALA A 45 -3.85 -10.41 11.09
N ASP A 46 -4.14 -10.87 12.30
CA ASP A 46 -4.80 -10.06 13.32
C ASP A 46 -3.84 -9.00 13.86
N VAL A 47 -4.21 -7.73 13.70
CA VAL A 47 -3.44 -6.55 14.12
C VAL A 47 -4.19 -5.70 15.15
N TRP A 48 -5.31 -6.17 15.70
CA TRP A 48 -6.15 -5.37 16.59
C TRP A 48 -5.43 -5.00 17.89
N HIS A 49 -4.51 -5.85 18.36
CA HIS A 49 -3.66 -5.57 19.52
C HIS A 49 -2.81 -4.29 19.33
N ALA A 50 -2.34 -4.01 18.11
CA ALA A 50 -1.51 -2.86 17.79
C ALA A 50 -2.29 -1.54 17.71
N THR A 51 -3.62 -1.57 17.86
CA THR A 51 -4.45 -0.34 17.88
C THR A 51 -4.21 0.53 19.11
N ALA A 52 -3.73 -0.06 20.20
CA ALA A 52 -3.32 0.61 21.43
C ALA A 52 -1.81 0.84 21.54
N GLY A 53 -1.07 0.49 20.49
CA GLY A 53 0.39 0.56 20.44
C GLY A 53 0.95 1.97 20.22
N ASP A 54 2.24 2.01 19.93
CA ASP A 54 2.95 3.25 19.60
C ASP A 54 2.48 3.84 18.25
N PRO A 55 2.95 5.05 17.84
CA PRO A 55 2.57 5.63 16.55
C PRO A 55 2.91 4.77 15.31
N GLU A 56 4.03 4.05 15.28
CA GLU A 56 4.44 3.21 14.15
C GLU A 56 3.58 1.94 14.09
N GLU A 57 3.36 1.28 15.23
CA GLU A 57 2.49 0.11 15.34
C GLU A 57 1.05 0.42 14.90
N ARG A 58 0.48 1.53 15.38
CA ARG A 58 -0.86 1.98 14.99
C ARG A 58 -0.94 2.31 13.51
N TRP A 59 0.11 2.90 12.93
CA TRP A 59 0.17 3.16 11.50
C TRP A 59 0.21 1.85 10.69
N LEU A 60 1.07 0.90 11.06
CA LEU A 60 1.15 -0.42 10.40
C LEU A 60 -0.18 -1.18 10.49
N ALA A 61 -0.81 -1.18 11.67
CA ALA A 61 -2.15 -1.75 11.86
C ALA A 61 -3.17 -1.09 10.92
N ALA A 62 -3.11 0.24 10.76
CA ALA A 62 -3.99 0.95 9.83
C ALA A 62 -3.73 0.60 8.36
N VAL A 63 -2.49 0.32 7.95
CA VAL A 63 -2.16 -0.17 6.59
C VAL A 63 -2.80 -1.53 6.36
N VAL A 64 -2.69 -2.45 7.32
CA VAL A 64 -3.27 -3.81 7.23
C VAL A 64 -4.80 -3.75 7.19
N LEU A 65 -5.42 -3.06 8.14
CA LEU A 65 -6.88 -2.89 8.22
C LEU A 65 -7.42 -2.23 6.95
N GLY A 66 -6.73 -1.21 6.43
CA GLY A 66 -7.06 -0.59 5.15
C GLY A 66 -6.97 -1.58 3.97
N GLY A 67 -5.95 -2.42 3.95
CA GLY A 67 -5.80 -3.49 2.96
C GLY A 67 -6.95 -4.50 2.96
N GLN A 68 -7.47 -4.82 4.14
CA GLN A 68 -8.62 -5.70 4.38
C GLN A 68 -9.98 -4.99 4.18
N GLY A 69 -9.98 -3.69 3.86
CA GLY A 69 -11.20 -2.90 3.65
C GLY A 69 -11.87 -2.38 4.94
N HIS A 70 -11.23 -2.48 6.10
CA HIS A 70 -11.68 -1.90 7.37
C HIS A 70 -11.38 -0.39 7.45
N TYR A 71 -11.83 0.39 6.46
CA TYR A 71 -11.46 1.80 6.32
C TYR A 71 -11.89 2.68 7.51
N ALA A 72 -13.01 2.37 8.18
CA ALA A 72 -13.44 3.08 9.38
C ALA A 72 -12.43 2.91 10.52
N ALA A 73 -12.07 1.66 10.83
CA ALA A 73 -11.08 1.34 11.87
C ALA A 73 -9.71 1.93 11.53
N ALA A 74 -9.25 1.75 10.30
CA ALA A 74 -7.99 2.33 9.84
C ALA A 74 -8.01 3.87 9.92
N SER A 75 -9.10 4.53 9.51
CA SER A 75 -9.21 5.98 9.61
C SER A 75 -9.21 6.49 11.06
N ALA A 76 -9.78 5.74 12.00
CA ALA A 76 -9.77 6.09 13.42
C ALA A 76 -8.33 6.12 13.98
N LEU A 77 -7.48 5.18 13.54
CA LEU A 77 -6.05 5.17 13.88
C LEU A 77 -5.28 6.30 13.19
N LEU A 78 -5.58 6.59 11.92
CA LEU A 78 -4.81 7.55 11.11
C LEU A 78 -5.08 9.02 11.48
N HIS A 79 -6.32 9.40 11.84
CA HIS A 79 -6.65 10.82 12.07
C HIS A 79 -5.84 11.49 13.19
N PRO A 80 -5.55 10.84 14.33
CA PRO A 80 -4.62 11.37 15.33
C PRO A 80 -3.19 11.43 14.81
N LEU A 81 -2.73 10.39 14.08
CA LEU A 81 -1.36 10.29 13.57
C LEU A 81 -1.01 11.34 12.53
N VAL A 82 -1.97 11.77 11.71
CA VAL A 82 -1.80 12.90 10.77
C VAL A 82 -1.42 14.21 11.50
N ARG A 83 -1.77 14.33 12.79
CA ARG A 83 -1.42 15.48 13.65
C ARG A 83 -0.29 15.17 14.62
N SER A 84 0.43 14.07 14.41
CA SER A 84 1.59 13.70 15.22
C SER A 84 2.69 14.77 15.14
N GLY A 85 3.45 14.95 16.21
CA GLY A 85 4.68 15.73 16.19
C GLY A 85 5.80 15.04 15.40
N ASP A 86 5.71 13.72 15.23
CA ASP A 86 6.57 12.96 14.32
C ASP A 86 6.14 13.20 12.87
N ARG A 87 6.99 13.92 12.14
CA ARG A 87 6.79 14.29 10.74
C ARG A 87 6.74 13.11 9.78
N LEU A 88 7.52 12.06 10.04
CA LEU A 88 7.52 10.86 9.21
C LEU A 88 6.18 10.14 9.35
N ILE A 89 5.75 9.88 10.60
CA ILE A 89 4.47 9.23 10.88
C ILE A 89 3.29 10.07 10.36
N ALA A 90 3.32 11.39 10.52
CA ALA A 90 2.27 12.27 9.98
C ALA A 90 2.16 12.17 8.45
N SER A 91 3.30 12.12 7.74
CA SER A 91 3.34 11.97 6.28
C SER A 91 2.81 10.61 5.81
N LEU A 92 3.28 9.54 6.44
CA LEU A 92 2.85 8.17 6.15
C LEU A 92 1.35 7.99 6.44
N ALA A 93 0.87 8.52 7.57
CA ALA A 93 -0.55 8.44 7.92
C ALA A 93 -1.45 9.22 6.94
N ALA A 94 -1.02 10.41 6.52
CA ALA A 94 -1.75 11.21 5.54
C ALA A 94 -1.83 10.49 4.17
N SER A 95 -0.72 9.91 3.71
CA SER A 95 -0.66 9.12 2.46
C SER A 95 -1.53 7.86 2.52
N THR A 96 -1.53 7.15 3.66
CA THR A 96 -2.38 5.97 3.86
C THR A 96 -3.86 6.35 3.84
N LEU A 97 -4.24 7.44 4.53
CA LEU A 97 -5.62 7.93 4.53
C LEU A 97 -6.05 8.40 3.13
N ALA A 98 -5.17 9.04 2.37
CA ALA A 98 -5.40 9.43 0.98
C ALA A 98 -5.69 8.21 0.09
N SER A 99 -4.88 7.15 0.24
CA SER A 99 -5.09 5.88 -0.47
C SER A 99 -6.48 5.29 -0.17
N HIS A 100 -6.98 5.35 1.07
CA HIS A 100 -8.32 4.87 1.39
C HIS A 100 -9.41 5.69 0.68
N ARG A 101 -9.25 7.01 0.60
CA ARG A 101 -10.17 7.87 -0.17
C ARG A 101 -10.16 7.52 -1.65
N ARG A 102 -8.98 7.28 -2.25
CA ARG A 102 -8.83 6.87 -3.66
C ARG A 102 -9.51 5.55 -3.97
N GLN A 103 -9.45 4.57 -3.06
CA GLN A 103 -10.10 3.27 -3.25
C GLN A 103 -11.62 3.36 -3.36
N LEU A 104 -12.20 4.48 -2.92
CA LEU A 104 -13.63 4.78 -3.05
C LEU A 104 -13.89 5.89 -4.08
N GLY A 105 -12.92 6.15 -4.95
CA GLY A 105 -12.95 7.15 -6.03
C GLY A 105 -12.91 8.61 -5.56
N GLY A 106 -12.51 8.86 -4.32
CA GLY A 106 -12.38 10.19 -3.72
C GLY A 106 -11.10 10.94 -4.07
N HIS A 107 -10.73 11.04 -5.34
CA HIS A 107 -9.45 11.63 -5.77
C HIS A 107 -9.25 13.08 -5.31
N ALA A 108 -10.29 13.91 -5.31
CA ALA A 108 -10.19 15.29 -4.84
C ALA A 108 -9.93 15.39 -3.32
N ALA A 109 -10.49 14.47 -2.54
CA ALA A 109 -10.27 14.40 -1.09
C ALA A 109 -8.88 13.80 -0.78
N ALA A 110 -8.50 12.75 -1.49
CA ALA A 110 -7.17 12.15 -1.41
C ALA A 110 -6.07 13.16 -1.71
N ARG A 111 -6.25 13.99 -2.75
CA ARG A 111 -5.24 14.99 -3.16
C ARG A 111 -4.85 15.95 -2.04
N LYS A 112 -5.81 16.37 -1.21
CA LYS A 112 -5.55 17.25 -0.06
C LYS A 112 -4.67 16.55 0.99
N LEU A 113 -4.91 15.25 1.20
CA LEU A 113 -4.15 14.42 2.12
C LEU A 113 -2.76 14.09 1.58
N ASP A 114 -2.62 13.74 0.29
CA ASP A 114 -1.32 13.49 -0.33
C ASP A 114 -0.48 14.80 -0.44
N ALA A 115 -1.13 15.97 -0.60
CA ALA A 115 -0.45 17.26 -0.49
C ALA A 115 0.04 17.54 0.95
N LEU A 116 -0.78 17.23 1.96
CA LEU A 116 -0.36 17.29 3.35
C LEU A 116 0.80 16.34 3.63
N ALA A 117 0.73 15.11 3.13
CA ALA A 117 1.80 14.13 3.27
C ALA A 117 3.13 14.63 2.69
N LEU A 118 3.08 15.27 1.53
CA LEU A 118 4.28 15.86 0.91
C LEU A 118 4.82 17.03 1.73
N ALA A 119 3.95 17.85 2.32
CA ALA A 119 4.35 18.99 3.14
C ALA A 119 4.94 18.57 4.50
N THR A 120 4.46 17.46 5.08
CA THR A 120 4.95 16.95 6.36
C THR A 120 6.16 16.03 6.22
N ALA A 121 6.36 15.40 5.05
CA ALA A 121 7.49 14.52 4.78
C ALA A 121 8.82 15.19 5.23
N PRO A 122 9.65 14.49 6.01
CA PRO A 122 10.96 15.01 6.40
C PRO A 122 11.81 15.30 5.16
N ALA A 123 12.71 16.29 5.26
CA ALA A 123 13.73 16.46 4.24
C ALA A 123 14.62 15.20 4.22
N HIS A 124 15.04 14.79 3.04
CA HIS A 124 16.11 13.81 2.95
C HIS A 124 17.40 14.53 3.32
N ASP A 125 18.11 14.10 4.37
CA ASP A 125 19.46 14.60 4.60
C ASP A 125 20.31 14.16 3.39
N GLU A 126 20.74 15.12 2.57
CA GLU A 126 21.81 14.90 1.59
C GLU A 126 23.15 14.85 2.35
N GLY A 127 23.31 13.87 3.23
CA GLY A 127 24.55 13.62 3.94
C GLY A 127 25.59 13.01 3.00
N GLY A 128 26.38 13.84 2.32
CA GLY A 128 27.78 13.58 1.98
C GLY A 128 28.12 12.32 1.16
N VAL A 129 27.34 11.95 0.15
CA VAL A 129 27.83 11.01 -0.87
C VAL A 129 28.35 11.83 -2.06
N ASP A 130 29.67 11.85 -2.22
CA ASP A 130 30.37 12.49 -3.33
C ASP A 130 29.77 11.99 -4.65
N ARG A 131 29.07 12.86 -5.40
CA ARG A 131 28.50 12.51 -6.70
C ARG A 131 29.65 12.20 -7.65
N LEU A 132 29.86 10.91 -7.95
CA LEU A 132 30.66 10.53 -9.10
C LEU A 132 30.01 11.13 -10.36
N PRO A 133 30.77 11.81 -11.24
CA PRO A 133 30.22 12.40 -12.45
C PRO A 133 29.80 11.29 -13.41
N GLY A 134 28.50 10.98 -13.49
CA GLY A 134 27.99 9.96 -14.41
C GLY A 134 26.50 9.64 -14.33
N ASP A 135 25.86 9.79 -13.16
CA ASP A 135 24.46 9.38 -13.01
C ASP A 135 23.49 10.39 -13.63
N ARG A 136 23.03 10.07 -14.83
CA ARG A 136 21.85 10.70 -15.43
C ARG A 136 20.59 10.04 -14.84
N PRO A 137 19.50 10.80 -14.60
CA PRO A 137 18.24 10.21 -14.15
C PRO A 137 17.73 9.17 -15.15
N ASN A 138 17.31 8.02 -14.62
CA ASN A 138 16.80 6.83 -15.31
C ASN A 138 16.06 7.14 -16.61
N ARG A 139 16.75 6.95 -17.74
CA ARG A 139 16.13 6.78 -19.05
C ARG A 139 15.79 5.29 -19.18
N TRP A 140 14.49 4.99 -19.25
CA TRP A 140 13.97 3.65 -19.53
C TRP A 140 14.72 3.03 -20.73
N PRO A 141 15.34 1.84 -20.60
CA PRO A 141 16.02 1.23 -21.74
C PRO A 141 15.01 0.82 -22.81
N ALA A 142 15.34 1.10 -24.06
CA ALA A 142 14.58 0.63 -25.21
C ALA A 142 14.57 -0.90 -25.21
N VAL A 143 13.39 -1.46 -25.50
CA VAL A 143 13.14 -2.88 -25.66
C VAL A 143 14.11 -3.48 -26.68
N ASP A 144 14.92 -4.45 -26.28
CA ASP A 144 15.40 -5.49 -27.18
C ASP A 144 15.96 -6.69 -26.40
N ARG A 145 15.43 -7.87 -26.78
CA ARG A 145 15.82 -9.24 -26.41
C ARG A 145 15.47 -9.74 -25.01
N CYS A 146 14.24 -10.27 -24.92
CA CYS A 146 14.03 -11.53 -24.21
C CYS A 146 14.92 -12.60 -24.87
N ALA A 147 15.87 -13.16 -24.12
CA ALA A 147 16.57 -14.37 -24.50
C ALA A 147 16.36 -15.40 -23.38
N ASP A 148 15.54 -16.40 -23.71
CA ASP A 148 15.55 -17.80 -23.30
C ASP A 148 16.22 -18.17 -21.96
N VAL A 149 15.38 -18.53 -20.97
CA VAL A 149 15.80 -19.38 -19.84
C VAL A 149 15.19 -20.77 -20.08
N PRO A 150 15.99 -21.84 -20.22
CA PRO A 150 15.46 -23.19 -20.38
C PRO A 150 15.00 -23.78 -19.03
N PRO A 151 14.04 -24.73 -19.03
CA PRO A 151 13.53 -25.30 -17.80
C PRO A 151 14.42 -26.47 -17.34
N GLY A 152 14.80 -26.46 -16.06
CA GLY A 152 15.37 -27.63 -15.37
C GLY A 152 16.80 -27.44 -14.90
N ALA A 153 16.94 -27.04 -13.63
CA ALA A 153 18.09 -27.39 -12.81
C ALA A 153 17.63 -27.50 -11.36
N ASP A 154 17.91 -28.66 -10.77
CA ASP A 154 17.46 -29.16 -9.48
C ASP A 154 17.79 -28.20 -8.33
N ARG A 155 16.83 -28.03 -7.41
CA ARG A 155 16.99 -27.30 -6.15
C ARG A 155 17.14 -28.29 -5.00
N ASP A 156 18.30 -28.91 -4.90
CA ASP A 156 18.75 -29.57 -3.66
C ASP A 156 19.98 -28.84 -3.12
N GLY A 157 19.78 -28.09 -2.04
CA GLY A 157 20.80 -27.26 -1.43
C GLY A 157 20.23 -26.41 -0.30
N MET A 158 19.69 -27.07 0.73
CA MET A 158 19.29 -26.43 1.99
C MET A 158 20.55 -25.95 2.74
N GLY A 159 21.04 -24.76 2.39
CA GLY A 159 21.92 -23.96 3.24
C GLY A 159 21.07 -23.11 4.17
N ARG A 160 21.04 -23.45 5.45
CA ARG A 160 20.45 -22.62 6.51
C ARG A 160 21.40 -21.45 6.81
N ASP A 161 21.43 -20.46 5.92
CA ASP A 161 22.08 -19.20 6.22
C ASP A 161 21.00 -18.20 6.65
N GLY A 162 21.10 -17.77 7.90
CA GLY A 162 20.20 -16.80 8.50
C GLY A 162 20.20 -15.53 7.66
N VAL A 163 19.07 -15.25 7.01
CA VAL A 163 18.84 -13.96 6.35
C VAL A 163 18.87 -12.92 7.47
N ASP A 164 19.91 -12.11 7.48
CA ASP A 164 20.01 -10.92 8.30
C ASP A 164 18.87 -9.98 7.87
N ARG A 165 17.74 -10.04 8.59
CA ARG A 165 16.53 -9.24 8.35
C ARG A 165 16.67 -7.87 8.99
N GLY A 166 17.77 -7.18 8.70
CA GLY A 166 17.95 -5.79 9.09
C GLY A 166 16.83 -4.91 8.54
N ARG A 167 16.37 -3.94 9.35
CA ARG A 167 15.33 -2.95 9.00
C ARG A 167 15.75 -2.04 7.84
N ALA A 168 17.05 -1.78 7.74
CA ALA A 168 17.66 -0.99 6.68
C ALA A 168 18.69 -1.83 5.91
N ASP A 169 18.91 -1.49 4.63
CA ASP A 169 20.02 -2.06 3.86
C ASP A 169 21.37 -1.46 4.31
N ARG A 170 22.46 -1.87 3.63
CA ARG A 170 23.83 -1.40 3.92
C ARG A 170 24.00 0.12 3.79
N ASP A 171 23.11 0.79 3.07
CA ASP A 171 23.14 2.23 2.80
C ASP A 171 22.18 3.00 3.72
N GLY A 172 21.55 2.33 4.70
CA GLY A 172 20.64 2.94 5.66
C GLY A 172 19.22 3.16 5.13
N VAL A 173 18.86 2.60 3.98
CA VAL A 173 17.53 2.73 3.37
C VAL A 173 16.57 1.71 3.99
N ASP A 174 15.39 2.13 4.45
CA ASP A 174 14.39 1.19 4.95
C ASP A 174 13.89 0.32 3.79
N ARG A 175 13.98 -1.01 3.94
CA ARG A 175 13.67 -1.95 2.85
C ARG A 175 12.25 -1.79 2.31
N ASP A 176 11.31 -1.40 3.17
CA ASP A 176 9.90 -1.20 2.84
C ASP A 176 9.61 0.28 2.51
N GLY A 177 10.61 1.16 2.58
CA GLY A 177 10.49 2.60 2.37
C GLY A 177 9.66 3.26 3.46
N VAL A 178 9.82 2.84 4.71
CA VAL A 178 9.27 3.52 5.91
C VAL A 178 10.32 4.49 6.46
N ASP A 179 10.76 5.38 5.59
CA ASP A 179 11.75 6.43 5.86
C ASP A 179 11.34 7.74 5.17
N ALA A 180 12.14 8.79 5.32
CA ALA A 180 11.86 10.10 4.72
C ALA A 180 11.75 10.04 3.18
N ALA A 181 12.61 9.25 2.53
CA ALA A 181 12.62 9.10 1.08
C ALA A 181 11.32 8.44 0.59
N GLY A 182 10.94 7.32 1.22
CA GLY A 182 9.75 6.55 0.93
C GLY A 182 8.47 7.32 1.20
N ALA A 183 8.39 8.07 2.31
CA ALA A 183 7.25 8.93 2.62
C ALA A 183 7.04 10.03 1.57
N ARG A 184 8.12 10.69 1.16
CA ARG A 184 8.07 11.69 0.07
C ARG A 184 7.65 11.07 -1.26
N ALA A 185 8.20 9.90 -1.59
CA ALA A 185 7.85 9.19 -2.81
C ALA A 185 6.38 8.73 -2.82
N ASP A 186 5.86 8.25 -1.69
CA ASP A 186 4.45 7.87 -1.53
C ASP A 186 3.51 9.05 -1.76
N ALA A 187 3.84 10.21 -1.20
CA ALA A 187 3.04 11.42 -1.39
C ALA A 187 3.04 11.89 -2.86
N LEU A 188 4.20 11.86 -3.54
CA LEU A 188 4.28 12.21 -4.96
C LEU A 188 3.50 11.22 -5.85
N LEU A 189 3.62 9.91 -5.58
CA LEU A 189 2.85 8.89 -6.28
C LEU A 189 1.35 9.02 -6.01
N GLY A 190 0.98 9.38 -4.79
CA GLY A 190 -0.41 9.66 -4.42
C GLY A 190 -0.98 10.85 -5.19
N LEU A 191 -0.27 11.97 -5.22
CA LEU A 191 -0.63 13.15 -6.02
C LEU A 191 -0.74 12.83 -7.52
N ALA A 192 0.15 11.98 -8.04
CA ALA A 192 0.09 11.53 -9.44
C ALA A 192 -1.16 10.68 -9.70
N ALA A 193 -1.49 9.74 -8.82
CA ALA A 193 -2.70 8.93 -8.90
C ALA A 193 -3.99 9.78 -8.78
N ASP A 194 -3.99 10.82 -7.96
CA ASP A 194 -5.13 11.75 -7.84
C ASP A 194 -5.28 12.69 -9.03
N ALA A 195 -4.17 13.07 -9.67
CA ALA A 195 -4.19 13.77 -10.93
C ALA A 195 -4.78 12.87 -12.04
N LEU A 196 -4.36 11.61 -12.09
CA LEU A 196 -4.88 10.61 -13.01
C LEU A 196 -6.39 10.40 -12.83
N GLY A 197 -6.85 10.13 -11.62
CA GLY A 197 -8.28 9.90 -11.33
C GLY A 197 -9.17 11.13 -11.52
N ALA A 198 -8.57 12.30 -11.78
CA ALA A 198 -9.26 13.53 -12.16
C ALA A 198 -9.01 13.93 -13.63
N GLY A 199 -8.46 13.03 -14.46
CA GLY A 199 -8.21 13.24 -15.88
C GLY A 199 -7.03 14.16 -16.23
N ARG A 200 -6.20 14.56 -15.25
CA ARG A 200 -5.06 15.48 -15.45
C ARG A 200 -3.77 14.73 -15.79
N LEU A 201 -3.75 14.06 -16.94
CA LEU A 201 -2.65 13.15 -17.35
C LEU A 201 -1.27 13.82 -17.43
N VAL A 202 -1.19 15.07 -17.90
CA VAL A 202 0.08 15.82 -17.97
C VAL A 202 0.66 16.06 -16.58
N GLU A 203 -0.21 16.40 -15.62
CA GLU A 203 0.20 16.60 -14.24
C GLU A 203 0.64 15.27 -13.60
N ALA A 204 -0.12 14.19 -13.83
CA ALA A 204 0.22 12.86 -13.34
C ALA A 204 1.62 12.41 -13.80
N ARG A 205 1.94 12.58 -15.09
CA ARG A 205 3.28 12.28 -15.64
C ARG A 205 4.39 13.14 -15.02
N ARG A 206 4.16 14.44 -14.83
CA ARG A 206 5.15 15.34 -14.22
C ARG A 206 5.42 15.00 -12.75
N LEU A 207 4.39 14.61 -12.01
CA LEU A 207 4.53 14.18 -10.61
C LEU A 207 5.24 12.82 -10.53
N HIS A 208 4.85 11.86 -11.37
CA HIS A 208 5.48 10.55 -11.47
C HIS A 208 6.98 10.65 -11.80
N ALA A 209 7.36 11.51 -12.74
CA ALA A 209 8.77 11.72 -13.12
C ALA A 209 9.67 12.28 -12.00
N ARG A 210 9.09 12.78 -10.90
CA ARG A 210 9.84 13.29 -9.73
C ARG A 210 10.06 12.23 -8.65
N VAL A 211 9.56 11.02 -8.85
CA VAL A 211 9.64 9.93 -7.87
C VAL A 211 10.97 9.23 -8.01
N GLU A 212 11.72 9.17 -6.91
CA GLU A 212 12.91 8.33 -6.77
C GLU A 212 12.52 7.04 -6.05
N ALA A 213 12.55 5.92 -6.76
CA ALA A 213 12.21 4.63 -6.18
C ALA A 213 13.44 3.97 -5.56
N ARG A 214 13.56 4.07 -4.23
CA ARG A 214 14.68 3.48 -3.46
C ARG A 214 14.34 2.16 -2.78
N SER A 215 13.06 1.95 -2.43
CA SER A 215 12.57 0.68 -1.87
C SER A 215 11.82 -0.14 -2.91
N TRP A 216 11.65 -1.44 -2.65
CA TRP A 216 10.83 -2.30 -3.50
C TRP A 216 9.37 -1.81 -3.55
N ARG A 217 8.84 -1.33 -2.42
CA ARG A 217 7.44 -0.87 -2.30
C ARG A 217 7.20 0.38 -3.14
N THR A 218 8.12 1.34 -3.09
CA THR A 218 8.05 2.54 -3.91
C THR A 218 8.17 2.20 -5.39
N ALA A 219 9.06 1.27 -5.77
CA ALA A 219 9.20 0.82 -7.15
C ALA A 219 7.92 0.18 -7.69
N VAL A 220 7.31 -0.74 -6.93
CA VAL A 220 6.02 -1.37 -7.28
C VAL A 220 4.94 -0.31 -7.50
N ARG A 221 4.78 0.63 -6.57
CA ARG A 221 3.77 1.70 -6.68
C ARG A 221 4.03 2.65 -7.84
N ALA A 222 5.31 2.96 -8.14
CA ALA A 222 5.68 3.76 -9.30
C ALA A 222 5.32 3.07 -10.62
N HIS A 223 5.48 1.75 -10.69
CA HIS A 223 5.05 0.96 -11.83
C HIS A 223 3.53 0.88 -11.98
N TRP A 224 2.77 0.77 -10.87
CA TRP A 224 1.29 0.86 -10.94
C TRP A 224 0.83 2.18 -11.56
N VAL A 225 1.34 3.31 -11.05
CA VAL A 225 0.97 4.64 -11.55
C VAL A 225 1.39 4.80 -13.02
N ALA A 226 2.57 4.29 -13.41
CA ALA A 226 3.00 4.31 -14.81
C ALA A 226 2.05 3.54 -15.73
N ALA A 227 1.66 2.32 -15.34
CA ALA A 227 0.71 1.50 -16.10
C ALA A 227 -0.67 2.17 -16.20
N GLU A 228 -1.18 2.70 -15.08
CA GLU A 228 -2.46 3.42 -15.04
C GLU A 228 -2.43 4.67 -15.93
N ILE A 229 -1.31 5.42 -15.96
CA ILE A 229 -1.15 6.59 -16.85
C ILE A 229 -1.28 6.19 -18.32
N GLU A 230 -0.65 5.08 -18.73
CA GLU A 230 -0.70 4.61 -20.11
C GLU A 230 -2.09 4.06 -20.47
N LEU A 231 -2.74 3.33 -19.56
CA LEU A 231 -4.15 2.92 -19.69
C LEU A 231 -5.07 4.14 -19.90
N ALA A 232 -4.96 5.15 -19.04
CA ALA A 232 -5.76 6.36 -19.12
C ALA A 232 -5.44 7.23 -20.35
N SER A 233 -4.26 7.04 -20.95
CA SER A 233 -3.86 7.68 -22.20
C SER A 233 -4.31 6.92 -23.46
N GLY A 234 -4.96 5.77 -23.31
CA GLY A 234 -5.37 4.92 -24.45
C GLY A 234 -4.24 4.07 -25.05
N HIS A 235 -3.14 3.87 -24.32
CA HIS A 235 -1.97 3.09 -24.73
C HIS A 235 -1.84 1.81 -23.90
N ALA A 236 -2.84 0.94 -23.96
CA ALA A 236 -2.91 -0.24 -23.10
C ALA A 236 -1.75 -1.23 -23.33
N GLU A 237 -1.24 -1.33 -24.55
CA GLU A 237 -0.05 -2.10 -24.90
C GLU A 237 1.19 -1.62 -24.12
N ARG A 238 1.33 -0.30 -23.92
CA ARG A 238 2.43 0.31 -23.17
C ARG A 238 2.27 0.17 -21.66
N ALA A 239 1.05 -0.12 -21.18
CA ALA A 239 0.78 -0.37 -19.77
C ALA A 239 1.24 -1.76 -19.30
N VAL A 240 1.42 -2.72 -20.21
CA VAL A 240 1.78 -4.10 -19.87
C VAL A 240 3.16 -4.18 -19.22
N ALA A 241 4.19 -3.61 -19.86
CA ALA A 241 5.56 -3.68 -19.35
C ALA A 241 5.74 -3.13 -17.91
N PRO A 242 5.25 -1.93 -17.56
CA PRO A 242 5.30 -1.48 -16.17
C PRO A 242 4.45 -2.37 -15.24
N ALA A 243 3.29 -2.88 -15.67
CA ALA A 243 2.49 -3.76 -14.83
C ALA A 243 3.19 -5.12 -14.55
N GLU A 244 3.90 -5.67 -15.53
CA GLU A 244 4.74 -6.87 -15.35
C GLU A 244 5.90 -6.58 -14.39
N ALA A 245 6.57 -5.44 -14.54
CA ALA A 245 7.65 -5.02 -13.63
C ALA A 245 7.14 -4.87 -12.18
N ALA A 246 5.93 -4.33 -11.98
CA ALA A 246 5.30 -4.26 -10.67
C ALA A 246 5.07 -5.65 -10.07
N ALA A 247 4.52 -6.59 -10.86
CA ALA A 247 4.23 -7.94 -10.40
C ALA A 247 5.52 -8.70 -10.06
N ALA A 248 6.52 -8.68 -10.93
CA ALA A 248 7.81 -9.33 -10.71
C ALA A 248 8.51 -8.80 -9.45
N ARG A 249 8.48 -7.47 -9.23
CA ARG A 249 9.10 -6.86 -8.06
C ARG A 249 8.35 -7.19 -6.77
N ALA A 250 7.02 -7.23 -6.79
CA ALA A 250 6.22 -7.65 -5.65
C ALA A 250 6.39 -9.14 -5.32
N GLU A 251 6.53 -10.00 -6.33
CA GLU A 251 6.81 -11.44 -6.17
C GLU A 251 8.19 -11.67 -5.56
N ALA A 252 9.21 -10.98 -6.05
CA ALA A 252 10.56 -11.03 -5.48
C ALA A 252 10.60 -10.57 -4.02
N ALA A 253 9.70 -9.67 -3.61
CA ALA A 253 9.58 -9.19 -2.23
C ALA A 253 8.71 -10.12 -1.34
N GLY A 254 8.03 -11.13 -1.89
CA GLY A 254 7.11 -11.97 -1.13
C GLY A 254 5.88 -11.23 -0.59
N ALA A 255 5.50 -10.12 -1.22
CA ALA A 255 4.53 -9.17 -0.71
C ALA A 255 3.11 -9.48 -1.21
N LEU A 256 2.41 -10.45 -0.63
CA LEU A 256 1.17 -11.05 -1.18
C LEU A 256 0.12 -10.03 -1.63
N ARG A 257 -0.20 -9.02 -0.82
CA ARG A 257 -1.18 -8.00 -1.21
C ARG A 257 -0.69 -7.16 -2.40
N HIS A 258 0.60 -6.84 -2.45
CA HIS A 258 1.20 -6.11 -3.56
C HIS A 258 1.28 -6.97 -4.83
N ILE A 259 1.49 -8.28 -4.71
CA ILE A 259 1.42 -9.24 -5.82
C ILE A 259 0.02 -9.19 -6.43
N LEU A 260 -1.02 -9.42 -5.63
CA LEU A 260 -2.42 -9.44 -6.09
C LEU A 260 -2.84 -8.08 -6.69
N LYS A 261 -2.46 -6.96 -6.08
CA LYS A 261 -2.73 -5.63 -6.65
C LYS A 261 -1.97 -5.40 -7.96
N SER A 262 -0.72 -5.85 -8.08
CA SER A 262 0.07 -5.71 -9.31
C SER A 262 -0.51 -6.54 -10.45
N ARG A 263 -0.92 -7.77 -10.15
CA ARG A 263 -1.56 -8.66 -11.12
C ARG A 263 -2.96 -8.19 -11.52
N LEU A 264 -3.71 -7.53 -10.63
CA LEU A 264 -4.92 -6.79 -11.01
C LEU A 264 -4.61 -5.72 -12.06
N VAL A 265 -3.57 -4.90 -11.86
CA VAL A 265 -3.16 -3.88 -12.84
C VAL A 265 -2.73 -4.52 -14.16
N LEU A 266 -1.94 -5.60 -14.11
CA LEU A 266 -1.49 -6.35 -15.29
C LEU A 266 -2.67 -6.98 -16.05
N GLY A 267 -3.56 -7.67 -15.35
CA GLY A 267 -4.75 -8.27 -15.93
C GLY A 267 -5.65 -7.23 -16.58
N THR A 268 -5.80 -6.05 -15.95
CA THR A 268 -6.51 -4.90 -16.55
C THR A 268 -5.81 -4.42 -17.82
N ALA A 269 -4.50 -4.20 -17.80
CA ALA A 269 -3.73 -3.80 -18.99
C ALA A 269 -3.89 -4.78 -20.15
N LEU A 270 -3.81 -6.08 -19.86
CA LEU A 270 -3.94 -7.15 -20.85
C LEU A 270 -5.35 -7.27 -21.44
N VAL A 271 -6.39 -7.13 -20.60
CA VAL A 271 -7.79 -7.14 -21.05
C VAL A 271 -8.11 -5.92 -21.90
N VAL A 272 -7.63 -4.72 -21.50
CA VAL A 272 -7.86 -3.48 -22.24
C VAL A 272 -7.06 -3.44 -23.55
N TRP A 273 -5.86 -4.04 -23.60
CA TRP A 273 -5.08 -4.17 -24.85
C TRP A 273 -5.84 -4.97 -25.91
N GLY A 274 -6.63 -5.97 -25.51
CA GLY A 274 -7.70 -6.50 -26.36
C GLY A 274 -7.29 -7.50 -27.45
N THR A 275 -6.02 -7.91 -27.55
CA THR A 275 -5.64 -9.04 -28.41
C THR A 275 -6.19 -10.35 -27.85
N PRO A 276 -6.57 -11.34 -28.68
CA PRO A 276 -7.08 -12.62 -28.16
C PRO A 276 -6.18 -13.24 -27.09
N GLU A 277 -4.87 -13.25 -27.33
CA GLU A 277 -3.86 -13.81 -26.43
C GLU A 277 -3.73 -12.98 -25.14
N SER A 278 -3.74 -11.64 -25.24
CA SER A 278 -3.65 -10.77 -24.06
C SER A 278 -4.88 -10.90 -23.19
N VAL A 279 -6.09 -10.86 -23.77
CA VAL A 279 -7.33 -10.97 -23.00
C VAL A 279 -7.40 -12.34 -22.31
N GLU A 280 -7.02 -13.42 -22.99
CA GLU A 280 -7.00 -14.77 -22.39
C GLU A 280 -6.03 -14.86 -21.22
N ARG A 281 -4.80 -14.35 -21.39
CA ARG A 281 -3.81 -14.26 -20.30
C ARG A 281 -4.32 -13.43 -19.13
N GLY A 282 -4.88 -12.25 -19.41
CA GLY A 282 -5.42 -11.34 -18.40
C GLY A 282 -6.58 -11.97 -17.62
N ALA A 283 -7.54 -12.58 -18.32
CA ALA A 283 -8.68 -13.24 -17.70
C ALA A 283 -8.27 -14.43 -16.81
N ARG A 284 -7.34 -15.28 -17.26
CA ARG A 284 -6.82 -16.40 -16.44
C ARG A 284 -6.15 -15.90 -15.16
N LEU A 285 -5.34 -14.85 -15.27
CA LEU A 285 -4.64 -14.24 -14.14
C LEU A 285 -5.65 -13.70 -13.11
N LEU A 286 -6.64 -12.92 -13.56
CA LEU A 286 -7.65 -12.31 -12.69
C LEU A 286 -8.57 -13.36 -12.04
N HIS A 287 -8.90 -14.45 -12.73
CA HIS A 287 -9.66 -15.56 -12.14
C HIS A 287 -8.91 -16.23 -10.99
N CYS A 288 -7.61 -16.47 -11.18
CA CYS A 288 -6.76 -17.03 -10.14
C CYS A 288 -6.69 -16.09 -8.93
N ASP A 289 -6.50 -14.80 -9.17
CA ASP A 289 -6.34 -13.81 -8.11
C ASP A 289 -7.64 -13.54 -7.35
N LEU A 290 -8.81 -13.55 -8.01
CA LEU A 290 -10.11 -13.39 -7.33
C LEU A 290 -10.31 -14.47 -6.25
N ASN A 291 -9.92 -15.72 -6.54
CA ASN A 291 -9.94 -16.80 -5.56
C ASN A 291 -8.99 -16.55 -4.38
N HIS A 292 -7.82 -15.97 -4.63
CA HIS A 292 -6.86 -15.63 -3.57
C HIS A 292 -7.34 -14.44 -2.73
N THR A 293 -7.86 -13.38 -3.34
CA THR A 293 -8.36 -12.21 -2.61
C THR A 293 -9.53 -12.59 -1.70
N ASP A 294 -10.42 -13.48 -2.15
CA ASP A 294 -11.55 -13.94 -1.34
C ASP A 294 -11.10 -14.80 -0.15
N ARG A 295 -10.14 -15.72 -0.33
CA ARG A 295 -9.58 -16.53 0.77
C ARG A 295 -8.85 -15.72 1.84
N HIS A 296 -8.28 -14.57 1.46
CA HIS A 296 -7.56 -13.69 2.36
C HIS A 296 -8.38 -12.48 2.82
N GLU A 297 -9.69 -12.45 2.54
CA GLU A 297 -10.61 -11.36 2.88
C GLU A 297 -10.14 -9.97 2.40
N LEU A 298 -9.42 -9.92 1.29
CA LEU A 298 -8.92 -8.69 0.68
C LEU A 298 -10.01 -8.05 -0.20
N PHE A 299 -11.14 -7.72 0.42
CA PHE A 299 -12.33 -7.20 -0.28
C PHE A 299 -12.04 -5.94 -1.13
N SER A 300 -11.07 -5.13 -0.71
CA SER A 300 -10.61 -3.94 -1.45
C SER A 300 -9.99 -4.27 -2.82
N LEU A 301 -9.54 -5.52 -3.02
CA LEU A 301 -9.03 -6.05 -4.28
C LEU A 301 -10.02 -7.01 -4.97
N SER A 302 -10.86 -7.72 -4.22
CA SER A 302 -11.86 -8.63 -4.81
C SER A 302 -12.83 -7.92 -5.75
N TRP A 303 -13.46 -6.81 -5.30
CA TRP A 303 -14.48 -6.14 -6.12
C TRP A 303 -13.93 -5.54 -7.44
N PRO A 304 -12.77 -4.84 -7.50
CA PRO A 304 -12.27 -4.34 -8.78
C PRO A 304 -11.79 -5.47 -9.69
N THR A 305 -11.22 -6.55 -9.13
CA THR A 305 -10.83 -7.74 -9.91
C THR A 305 -12.04 -8.39 -10.58
N ALA A 306 -13.10 -8.62 -9.80
CA ALA A 306 -14.35 -9.16 -10.31
C ALA A 306 -15.01 -8.20 -11.32
N PHE A 307 -14.93 -6.89 -11.09
CA PHE A 307 -15.48 -5.89 -12.03
C PHE A 307 -14.78 -5.92 -13.40
N VAL A 308 -13.45 -6.04 -13.44
CA VAL A 308 -12.70 -6.19 -14.70
C VAL A 308 -13.06 -7.49 -15.43
N LEU A 309 -13.29 -8.58 -14.70
CA LEU A 309 -13.77 -9.83 -15.30
C LEU A 309 -15.16 -9.69 -15.90
N LEU A 310 -16.08 -8.98 -15.24
CA LEU A 310 -17.45 -8.75 -15.73
C LEU A 310 -17.50 -7.86 -16.98
N THR A 311 -16.50 -7.00 -17.18
CA THR A 311 -16.39 -6.16 -18.38
C THR A 311 -15.55 -6.80 -19.49
N SER A 312 -14.94 -7.97 -19.23
CA SER A 312 -14.13 -8.70 -20.21
C SER A 312 -15.00 -9.55 -21.16
N PRO A 313 -14.68 -9.57 -22.48
CA PRO A 313 -15.46 -10.32 -23.46
C PRO A 313 -15.26 -11.84 -23.40
N ILE A 314 -14.36 -12.33 -22.54
CA ILE A 314 -14.07 -13.76 -22.36
C ILE A 314 -15.06 -14.43 -21.41
N VAL A 315 -15.57 -13.72 -20.40
CA VAL A 315 -16.52 -14.28 -19.43
C VAL A 315 -17.91 -14.28 -20.07
N ARG A 316 -18.34 -15.44 -20.57
CA ARG A 316 -19.58 -15.59 -21.35
C ARG A 316 -20.61 -16.51 -20.71
N ASN A 317 -20.20 -17.35 -19.76
CA ASN A 317 -21.10 -18.29 -19.11
C ASN A 317 -22.04 -17.55 -18.14
N PRO A 318 -23.38 -17.62 -18.29
CA PRO A 318 -24.31 -16.91 -17.41
C PRO A 318 -24.17 -17.26 -15.92
N ALA A 319 -23.87 -18.52 -15.58
CA ALA A 319 -23.68 -18.94 -14.19
C ALA A 319 -22.38 -18.37 -13.59
N GLU A 320 -21.32 -18.31 -14.40
CA GLU A 320 -20.04 -17.71 -14.03
C GLU A 320 -20.18 -16.20 -13.83
N ILE A 321 -20.84 -15.50 -14.77
CA ILE A 321 -21.16 -14.07 -14.67
C ILE A 321 -21.91 -13.78 -13.37
N GLU A 322 -22.94 -14.56 -13.06
CA GLU A 322 -23.73 -14.36 -11.84
C GLU A 322 -22.91 -14.65 -10.57
N SER A 323 -22.03 -15.66 -10.60
CA SER A 323 -21.10 -15.94 -9.49
C SER A 323 -20.15 -14.77 -9.24
N ILE A 324 -19.48 -14.27 -10.29
CA ILE A 324 -18.54 -13.15 -10.20
C ILE A 324 -19.28 -11.88 -9.76
N ARG A 325 -20.48 -11.61 -10.29
CA ARG A 325 -21.32 -10.47 -9.89
C ARG A 325 -21.65 -10.52 -8.40
N LYS A 326 -22.05 -11.68 -7.88
CA LYS A 326 -22.33 -11.86 -6.44
C LYS A 326 -21.07 -11.60 -5.60
N SER A 327 -19.91 -12.13 -5.99
CA SER A 327 -18.65 -11.86 -5.30
C SER A 327 -18.30 -10.37 -5.31
N ALA A 328 -18.42 -9.71 -6.46
CA ALA A 328 -18.15 -8.28 -6.62
C ALA A 328 -19.06 -7.42 -5.72
N ALA A 329 -20.37 -7.68 -5.76
CA ALA A 329 -21.36 -6.99 -4.94
C ALA A 329 -21.09 -7.22 -3.44
N ASN A 330 -20.85 -8.46 -3.03
CA ASN A 330 -20.55 -8.79 -1.63
C ASN A 330 -19.30 -8.06 -1.12
N ALA A 331 -18.21 -8.08 -1.90
CA ALA A 331 -16.97 -7.42 -1.54
C ALA A 331 -17.15 -5.90 -1.44
N LEU A 332 -17.82 -5.27 -2.42
CA LEU A 332 -18.09 -3.83 -2.41
C LEU A 332 -18.98 -3.44 -1.23
N SER A 333 -20.05 -4.19 -0.97
CA SER A 333 -20.92 -4.00 0.20
C SER A 333 -20.14 -4.09 1.52
N CYS A 334 -19.24 -5.07 1.66
CA CYS A 334 -18.38 -5.20 2.85
C CYS A 334 -17.47 -3.99 3.04
N VAL A 335 -16.82 -3.52 1.97
CA VAL A 335 -15.97 -2.33 1.98
C VAL A 335 -16.76 -1.08 2.37
N LEU A 336 -17.94 -0.87 1.78
CA LEU A 336 -18.77 0.32 2.06
C LEU A 336 -19.33 0.33 3.48
N ARG A 337 -19.80 -0.82 3.99
CA ARG A 337 -20.27 -0.93 5.39
C ARG A 337 -19.15 -0.65 6.39
N ARG A 338 -17.93 -1.08 6.08
CA ARG A 338 -16.73 -0.87 6.91
C ARG A 338 -16.04 0.46 6.65
N ALA A 339 -16.57 1.33 5.79
CA ALA A 339 -16.01 2.65 5.53
C ALA A 339 -16.51 3.71 6.51
N ASP A 340 -15.70 4.75 6.79
CA ASP A 340 -16.10 5.88 7.63
C ASP A 340 -17.18 6.75 6.93
N PRO A 341 -17.93 7.60 7.67
CA PRO A 341 -19.00 8.41 7.08
C PRO A 341 -18.56 9.34 5.94
N ILE A 342 -17.32 9.84 5.95
CA ILE A 342 -16.81 10.69 4.86
C ILE A 342 -16.57 9.82 3.63
N SER A 343 -15.99 8.64 3.79
CA SER A 343 -15.74 7.67 2.71
C SER A 343 -17.03 7.22 2.03
N ARG A 344 -18.08 6.92 2.80
CA ARG A 344 -19.39 6.52 2.24
C ARG A 344 -20.04 7.63 1.42
N ARG A 345 -19.98 8.88 1.88
CA ARG A 345 -20.48 10.03 1.13
C ARG A 345 -19.69 10.25 -0.17
N ILE A 346 -18.38 10.08 -0.14
CA ILE A 346 -17.53 10.13 -1.32
C ILE A 346 -17.95 9.03 -2.31
N ALA A 347 -18.05 7.78 -1.85
CA ALA A 347 -18.41 6.64 -2.69
C ALA A 347 -19.77 6.83 -3.38
N ALA A 348 -20.76 7.37 -2.67
CA ALA A 348 -22.10 7.64 -3.21
C ALA A 348 -22.10 8.58 -4.42
N HIS A 349 -21.17 9.53 -4.49
CA HIS A 349 -21.10 10.51 -5.59
C HIS A 349 -19.96 10.24 -6.57
N SER A 350 -19.28 9.10 -6.41
CA SER A 350 -18.07 8.80 -7.15
C SER A 350 -18.40 8.11 -8.48
N PRO A 351 -17.93 8.63 -9.63
CA PRO A 351 -18.11 7.96 -10.92
C PRO A 351 -17.30 6.66 -11.03
N TRP A 352 -16.40 6.40 -10.07
CA TRP A 352 -15.55 5.21 -10.02
C TRP A 352 -16.20 4.04 -9.28
N ILE A 353 -17.36 4.26 -8.64
CA ILE A 353 -18.10 3.20 -7.96
C ILE A 353 -19.17 2.65 -8.92
N PRO A 354 -19.11 1.35 -9.27
CA PRO A 354 -20.08 0.75 -10.18
C PRO A 354 -21.43 0.60 -9.49
N THR A 355 -22.35 1.53 -9.76
CA THR A 355 -23.69 1.55 -9.14
C THR A 355 -24.50 0.28 -9.38
N ALA A 356 -24.23 -0.42 -10.50
CA ALA A 356 -24.84 -1.71 -10.82
C ALA A 356 -24.48 -2.85 -9.84
N LEU A 357 -23.41 -2.70 -9.04
CA LEU A 357 -23.03 -3.67 -8.02
C LEU A 357 -23.61 -3.35 -6.63
N LEU A 358 -24.30 -2.22 -6.48
CA LEU A 358 -24.78 -1.75 -5.18
C LEU A 358 -26.17 -2.29 -4.88
N ARG A 359 -26.36 -2.76 -3.65
CA ARG A 359 -27.65 -3.29 -3.20
C ARG A 359 -28.63 -2.14 -2.91
N SER A 360 -29.93 -2.42 -2.96
CA SER A 360 -30.95 -1.49 -2.46
C SER A 360 -30.63 -1.11 -1.01
N GLY A 361 -30.65 0.18 -0.67
CA GLY A 361 -30.30 0.68 0.67
C GLY A 361 -28.80 0.89 0.95
N GLU A 362 -27.90 0.58 0.00
CA GLU A 362 -26.47 0.94 0.10
C GLU A 362 -26.20 2.24 -0.65
N PRO A 363 -25.47 3.22 -0.11
CA PRO A 363 -25.17 4.47 -0.83
C PRO A 363 -24.50 4.20 -2.19
N PRO A 364 -24.95 4.83 -3.31
CA PRO A 364 -25.97 5.86 -3.46
C PRO A 364 -27.41 5.36 -3.68
N ASN A 365 -27.67 4.06 -3.66
CA ASN A 365 -29.01 3.48 -3.74
C ASN A 365 -29.78 3.55 -2.40
N ALA A 366 -29.18 4.13 -1.36
CA ALA A 366 -29.85 4.53 -0.14
C ALA A 366 -30.56 5.85 -0.39
N ASP A 367 -31.86 5.80 -0.63
CA ASP A 367 -32.69 6.99 -0.73
C ASP A 367 -32.70 7.68 0.66
N PRO A 368 -32.22 8.93 0.78
CA PRO A 368 -32.15 9.63 2.06
C PRO A 368 -33.54 9.94 2.65
N GLU A 369 -34.61 9.86 1.84
CA GLU A 369 -35.97 10.19 2.27
C GLU A 369 -36.82 8.98 2.70
N THR A 370 -36.40 7.73 2.45
CA THR A 370 -37.22 6.54 2.76
C THR A 370 -37.05 5.96 4.16
N ASN A 371 -36.27 6.59 5.04
CA ASN A 371 -36.08 6.12 6.42
C ASN A 371 -36.84 6.93 7.49
N PHE A 372 -37.80 7.75 7.10
CA PHE A 372 -38.81 8.27 8.02
C PHE A 372 -40.18 8.21 7.36
N LEU A 373 -41.11 7.48 8.00
CA LEU A 373 -42.52 7.23 7.65
C LEU A 373 -42.76 6.00 6.77
N THR A 374 -42.99 4.84 7.39
CA THR A 374 -44.35 4.28 7.58
C THR A 374 -44.28 3.02 8.45
N ASP A 375 -45.12 3.04 9.49
CA ASP A 375 -45.56 2.03 10.47
C ASP A 375 -44.56 1.42 11.48
#